data_AF-A0A6H1U385-F1
#
_entry.id   AF-A0A6H1U385-F1
#
_cell.length_a   1.000
_cell.length_b   1.000
_cell.length_c   1.000
_cell.angle_alpha   90.00
_cell.angle_beta   90.00
_cell.angle_gamma   90.00
#
_symmetry.space_group_name_H-M   'P 1'
#
loop_
_entity.id
_entity.type
_entity.pdbx_description
1 polymer ?
#
loop_
_entity_poly.entity_id
_entity_poly.type
_entity_poly.pdbx_seq_one_letter_code
_entity_poly.pdbx_strand_id
1 'polypeptide(L)'
;MKLSLLLSLVLPVAIAWSSPGHAANPEHVTQLLQTKQCEGCDLSDADLVGADLREANLKGANLTGANLEAANLCNADLSETNLEQAILINANLFEANLSGVNLRQAQLGNANLSFINLSRSDLNGANLSQANLGMANLSDGNLSYTNLRGANLIGANLSGVSWEAANLTDAHLDPASINEANGLGTGETSAVEVTERDRARVR
;
A
#
# COMPACT_ATOMS: atom_id res chain seq x y z
N MET A 1 22.04 -57.72 21.57
CA MET A 1 21.00 -57.29 20.59
C MET A 1 21.26 -55.83 20.24
N LYS A 2 21.80 -55.57 19.04
CA LYS A 2 22.04 -54.21 18.54
C LYS A 2 20.74 -53.70 17.92
N LEU A 3 20.19 -52.61 18.43
CA LEU A 3 19.00 -51.95 17.92
C LEU A 3 19.45 -50.88 16.90
N SER A 4 19.29 -51.17 15.61
CA SER A 4 19.59 -50.22 14.54
C SER A 4 18.43 -49.26 14.35
N LEU A 5 18.59 -48.00 14.76
CA LEU A 5 17.71 -46.89 14.37
C LEU A 5 17.88 -46.63 12.86
N LEU A 6 16.81 -46.81 12.09
CA LEU A 6 16.74 -46.34 10.71
C LEU A 6 16.44 -44.84 10.71
N LEU A 7 17.47 -44.04 10.47
CA LEU A 7 17.34 -42.60 10.21
C LEU A 7 16.89 -42.42 8.76
N SER A 8 15.59 -42.27 8.51
CA SER A 8 15.07 -41.94 7.18
C SER A 8 15.34 -40.46 6.89
N LEU A 9 16.49 -40.20 6.27
CA LEU A 9 16.87 -38.90 5.72
C LEU A 9 15.98 -38.61 4.50
N VAL A 10 14.89 -37.88 4.69
CA VAL A 10 14.16 -37.27 3.57
C VAL A 10 14.93 -36.00 3.21
N LEU A 11 15.79 -36.08 2.19
CA LEU A 11 16.36 -34.91 1.55
C LEU A 11 15.24 -34.21 0.78
N PRO A 12 14.89 -32.94 1.08
CA PRO A 12 14.04 -32.19 0.19
C PRO A 12 14.86 -31.88 -1.06
N VAL A 13 14.48 -32.51 -2.17
CA VAL A 13 14.91 -32.11 -3.51
C VAL A 13 14.17 -30.81 -3.84
N ALA A 14 14.70 -29.69 -3.37
CA ALA A 14 14.31 -28.38 -3.86
C ALA A 14 15.29 -27.99 -4.96
N ILE A 15 15.06 -28.49 -6.18
CA ILE A 15 15.75 -27.97 -7.36
C ILE A 15 14.80 -26.95 -7.99
N ALA A 16 14.74 -25.75 -7.41
CA ALA A 16 14.15 -24.59 -8.05
C ALA A 16 15.23 -23.94 -8.93
N TRP A 17 15.15 -24.15 -10.24
CA TRP A 17 15.86 -23.31 -11.21
C TRP A 17 15.05 -22.03 -11.37
N SER A 18 15.25 -21.05 -10.49
CA SER A 18 14.80 -19.69 -10.81
C SER A 18 15.86 -19.06 -11.71
N SER A 19 15.47 -18.77 -12.95
CA SER A 19 16.24 -17.95 -13.88
C SER A 19 16.57 -16.59 -13.24
N PRO A 20 17.68 -15.92 -13.59
CA PRO A 20 18.03 -14.63 -13.02
C PRO A 20 17.12 -13.55 -13.59
N GLY A 21 16.03 -13.28 -12.88
CA GLY A 21 15.12 -12.17 -13.12
C GLY A 21 14.14 -12.05 -11.96
N HIS A 22 14.49 -11.21 -10.98
CA HIS A 22 13.65 -10.57 -9.93
C HIS A 22 12.58 -11.38 -9.17
N ALA A 23 12.50 -12.70 -9.32
CA ALA A 23 11.55 -13.52 -8.58
C ALA A 23 11.87 -13.54 -7.08
N ALA A 24 10.83 -13.41 -6.25
CA ALA A 24 10.90 -13.44 -4.80
C ALA A 24 11.75 -14.59 -4.28
N ASN A 25 12.51 -14.36 -3.21
CA ASN A 25 13.20 -15.45 -2.53
C ASN A 25 12.15 -16.41 -1.93
N PRO A 26 12.08 -17.68 -2.37
CA PRO A 26 11.07 -18.62 -1.87
C PRO A 26 11.17 -18.87 -0.36
N GLU A 27 12.36 -18.74 0.21
CA GLU A 27 12.58 -18.86 1.66
C GLU A 27 11.93 -17.69 2.41
N HIS A 28 12.05 -16.46 1.88
CA HIS A 28 11.40 -15.29 2.47
C HIS A 28 9.87 -15.37 2.37
N VAL A 29 9.34 -15.80 1.22
CA VAL A 29 7.89 -16.03 1.07
C VAL A 29 7.41 -17.06 2.09
N THR A 30 8.13 -18.17 2.24
CA THR A 30 7.81 -19.21 3.23
C THR A 30 7.87 -18.66 4.66
N GLN A 31 8.92 -17.90 4.98
CA GLN A 31 9.09 -17.26 6.29
C GLN A 31 7.93 -16.33 6.60
N LEU A 32 7.55 -15.44 5.66
CA LEU A 32 6.43 -14.51 5.82
C LEU A 32 5.12 -15.27 6.08
N LEU A 33 4.81 -16.27 5.26
CA LEU A 33 3.54 -16.99 5.36
C LEU A 33 3.42 -17.79 6.65
N GLN A 34 4.52 -18.37 7.14
CA GLN A 34 4.54 -19.18 8.36
C GLN A 34 4.63 -18.35 9.64
N THR A 35 5.44 -17.30 9.65
CA THR A 35 5.82 -16.59 10.89
C THR A 35 5.24 -15.20 11.00
N LYS A 36 4.74 -14.63 9.89
CA LYS A 36 4.37 -13.21 9.76
C LYS A 36 5.53 -12.24 10.03
N GLN A 37 6.78 -12.72 10.00
CA GLN A 37 7.98 -11.91 10.19
C GLN A 37 8.82 -11.92 8.92
N CYS A 38 9.03 -10.75 8.32
CA CYS A 38 9.88 -10.58 7.15
C CYS A 38 10.46 -9.17 7.05
N GLU A 39 11.00 -8.66 8.16
CA GLU A 39 11.72 -7.38 8.17
C GLU A 39 12.92 -7.43 7.22
N GLY A 40 12.97 -6.50 6.27
CA GLY A 40 14.04 -6.41 5.26
C GLY A 40 14.09 -7.56 4.25
N CYS A 41 13.04 -8.40 4.18
CA CYS A 41 13.00 -9.50 3.23
C CYS A 41 12.94 -9.01 1.78
N ASP A 42 13.53 -9.80 0.89
CA ASP A 42 13.27 -9.70 -0.55
C ASP A 42 12.07 -10.57 -0.95
N LEU A 43 10.96 -9.90 -1.26
CA LEU A 43 9.68 -10.44 -1.71
C LEU A 43 9.29 -9.80 -3.06
N SER A 44 10.26 -9.31 -3.83
CA SER A 44 10.02 -8.73 -5.15
C SER A 44 9.31 -9.73 -6.07
N ASP A 45 8.32 -9.26 -6.83
CA ASP A 45 7.48 -10.08 -7.72
C ASP A 45 6.81 -11.29 -7.04
N ALA A 46 6.69 -11.30 -5.70
CA ALA A 46 6.03 -12.40 -4.98
C ALA A 46 4.54 -12.48 -5.33
N ASP A 47 4.05 -13.70 -5.54
CA ASP A 47 2.61 -13.97 -5.61
C ASP A 47 2.06 -14.21 -4.20
N LEU A 48 1.33 -13.22 -3.69
CA LEU A 48 0.72 -13.18 -2.37
C LEU A 48 -0.80 -12.88 -2.46
N VAL A 49 -1.42 -13.23 -3.59
CA VAL A 49 -2.85 -13.01 -3.83
C VAL A 49 -3.68 -13.65 -2.73
N GLY A 50 -4.55 -12.85 -2.11
CA GLY A 50 -5.45 -13.29 -1.04
C GLY A 50 -4.74 -13.74 0.23
N ALA A 51 -3.44 -13.51 0.37
CA ALA A 51 -2.68 -13.94 1.54
C ALA A 51 -3.22 -13.27 2.82
N ASP A 52 -3.38 -14.06 3.87
CA ASP A 52 -3.63 -13.55 5.21
C ASP A 52 -2.30 -13.08 5.82
N LEU A 53 -2.05 -11.78 5.82
CA LEU A 53 -0.84 -11.12 6.32
C LEU A 53 -1.18 -10.15 7.45
N ARG A 54 -2.28 -10.41 8.18
CA ARG A 54 -2.66 -9.61 9.35
C ARG A 54 -1.52 -9.58 10.36
N GLU A 55 -1.26 -8.40 10.90
CA GLU A 55 -0.23 -8.16 11.92
C GLU A 55 1.20 -8.56 11.47
N ALA A 56 1.43 -8.74 10.16
CA ALA A 56 2.75 -9.09 9.67
C ALA A 56 3.73 -7.93 9.84
N ASN A 57 4.94 -8.25 10.24
CA ASN A 57 6.07 -7.34 10.22
C ASN A 57 6.80 -7.47 8.88
N LEU A 58 6.57 -6.49 8.01
CA LEU A 58 7.17 -6.35 6.67
C LEU A 58 8.06 -5.11 6.59
N LYS A 59 8.45 -4.53 7.74
CA LYS A 59 9.21 -3.30 7.80
C LYS A 59 10.46 -3.37 6.91
N GLY A 60 10.63 -2.37 6.06
CA GLY A 60 11.79 -2.27 5.15
C GLY A 60 11.89 -3.38 4.10
N ALA A 61 10.88 -4.23 3.94
CA ALA A 61 10.91 -5.30 2.93
C ALA A 61 10.88 -4.72 1.51
N ASN A 62 11.42 -5.48 0.56
CA ASN A 62 11.26 -5.22 -0.85
C ASN A 62 10.08 -6.04 -1.40
N LEU A 63 8.98 -5.37 -1.72
CA LEU A 63 7.77 -5.91 -2.36
C LEU A 63 7.55 -5.29 -3.75
N THR A 64 8.62 -4.81 -4.40
CA THR A 64 8.54 -4.25 -5.76
C THR A 64 7.87 -5.25 -6.70
N GLY A 65 6.83 -4.83 -7.41
CA GLY A 65 6.09 -5.68 -8.36
C GLY A 65 5.29 -6.83 -7.73
N ALA A 66 5.28 -6.99 -6.41
CA ALA A 66 4.57 -8.08 -5.75
C ALA A 66 3.05 -8.01 -6.00
N ASN A 67 2.42 -9.17 -6.16
CA ASN A 67 0.98 -9.28 -6.29
C ASN A 67 0.34 -9.59 -4.93
N LEU A 68 -0.26 -8.57 -4.33
CA LEU A 68 -1.01 -8.58 -3.07
C LEU A 68 -2.52 -8.38 -3.30
N GLU A 69 -3.03 -8.67 -4.50
CA GLU A 69 -4.45 -8.53 -4.81
C GLU A 69 -5.30 -9.27 -3.76
N ALA A 70 -6.29 -8.59 -3.20
CA ALA A 70 -7.18 -9.10 -2.16
C ALA A 70 -6.48 -9.63 -0.88
N ALA A 71 -5.19 -9.34 -0.66
CA ALA A 71 -4.49 -9.71 0.57
C ALA A 71 -5.06 -8.97 1.79
N ASN A 72 -4.99 -9.60 2.96
CA ASN A 72 -5.38 -9.01 4.22
C ASN A 72 -4.14 -8.60 5.01
N LEU A 73 -3.83 -7.30 5.01
CA LEU A 73 -2.70 -6.64 5.67
C LEU A 73 -3.16 -5.81 6.89
N CYS A 74 -4.35 -6.10 7.43
CA CYS A 74 -4.87 -5.38 8.59
C CYS A 74 -3.86 -5.39 9.74
N ASN A 75 -3.57 -4.22 10.31
CA ASN A 75 -2.57 -4.03 11.37
C ASN A 75 -1.12 -4.44 11.02
N ALA A 76 -0.77 -4.65 9.75
CA ALA A 76 0.60 -4.96 9.36
C ALA A 76 1.54 -3.74 9.51
N ASP A 77 2.81 -3.99 9.83
CA ASP A 77 3.86 -2.98 9.75
C ASP A 77 4.56 -3.06 8.39
N LEU A 78 4.26 -2.10 7.52
CA LEU A 78 4.84 -1.90 6.19
C LEU A 78 5.71 -0.64 6.16
N SER A 79 6.11 -0.10 7.32
CA SER A 79 6.94 1.10 7.36
C SER A 79 8.23 0.91 6.56
N GLU A 80 8.62 1.94 5.81
CA GLU A 80 9.84 1.96 4.99
C GLU A 80 9.94 0.86 3.91
N THR A 81 8.83 0.17 3.61
CA THR A 81 8.76 -0.89 2.58
C THR A 81 8.83 -0.29 1.17
N ASN A 82 9.41 -1.04 0.23
CA ASN A 82 9.27 -0.73 -1.20
C ASN A 82 8.12 -1.53 -1.82
N LEU A 83 7.02 -0.86 -2.16
CA LEU A 83 5.85 -1.39 -2.88
C LEU A 83 5.72 -0.76 -4.28
N GLU A 84 6.81 -0.27 -4.86
CA GLU A 84 6.82 0.26 -6.23
C GLU A 84 6.23 -0.78 -7.20
N GLN A 85 5.28 -0.34 -8.03
CA GLN A 85 4.57 -1.17 -9.01
C GLN A 85 3.81 -2.39 -8.43
N ALA A 86 3.67 -2.51 -7.11
CA ALA A 86 2.92 -3.61 -6.49
C ALA A 86 1.42 -3.53 -6.82
N ILE A 87 0.76 -4.70 -6.83
CA ILE A 87 -0.67 -4.83 -7.05
C ILE A 87 -1.36 -5.07 -5.71
N LEU A 88 -2.10 -4.09 -5.20
CA LEU A 88 -2.88 -4.15 -3.96
C LEU A 88 -4.38 -3.93 -4.22
N ILE A 89 -4.86 -4.27 -5.42
CA ILE A 89 -6.27 -4.11 -5.79
C ILE A 89 -7.14 -4.91 -4.81
N ASN A 90 -8.20 -4.30 -4.29
CA ASN A 90 -9.10 -4.89 -3.28
C ASN A 90 -8.41 -5.35 -1.97
N ALA A 91 -7.14 -4.99 -1.72
CA ALA A 91 -6.46 -5.38 -0.49
C ALA A 91 -7.05 -4.66 0.74
N ASN A 92 -6.99 -5.32 1.89
CA ASN A 92 -7.39 -4.74 3.16
C ASN A 92 -6.17 -4.33 3.98
N LEU A 93 -5.88 -3.03 4.06
CA LEU A 93 -4.77 -2.46 4.84
C LEU A 93 -5.27 -1.66 6.06
N PHE A 94 -6.49 -1.92 6.53
CA PHE A 94 -7.06 -1.22 7.70
C PHE A 94 -6.06 -1.16 8.86
N GLU A 95 -5.83 0.05 9.40
CA GLU A 95 -4.92 0.31 10.52
C GLU A 95 -3.45 -0.14 10.31
N ALA A 96 -3.03 -0.47 9.09
CA ALA A 96 -1.63 -0.76 8.80
C ALA A 96 -0.74 0.49 8.93
N ASN A 97 0.54 0.27 9.28
CA ASN A 97 1.55 1.32 9.28
C ASN A 97 2.29 1.33 7.94
N LEU A 98 2.14 2.40 7.15
CA LEU A 98 2.82 2.59 5.86
C LEU A 98 3.69 3.86 5.87
N SER A 99 4.21 4.27 7.04
CA SER A 99 5.03 5.48 7.13
C SER A 99 6.29 5.36 6.28
N GLY A 100 6.58 6.36 5.43
CA GLY A 100 7.75 6.35 4.57
C GLY A 100 7.76 5.28 3.48
N VAL A 101 6.62 4.65 3.18
CA VAL A 101 6.52 3.64 2.13
C VAL A 101 6.75 4.24 0.74
N ASN A 102 7.37 3.46 -0.16
CA ASN A 102 7.38 3.76 -1.59
C ASN A 102 6.23 3.00 -2.26
N LEU A 103 5.22 3.73 -2.77
CA LEU A 103 4.05 3.21 -3.49
C LEU A 103 4.00 3.73 -4.94
N ARG A 104 5.15 4.18 -5.49
CA ARG A 104 5.22 4.72 -6.84
C ARG A 104 4.60 3.73 -7.83
N GLN A 105 3.69 4.21 -8.67
CA GLN A 105 3.01 3.43 -9.71
C GLN A 105 2.23 2.18 -9.21
N ALA A 106 2.05 2.01 -7.90
CA ALA A 106 1.31 0.89 -7.33
C ALA A 106 -0.19 0.95 -7.69
N GLN A 107 -0.83 -0.22 -7.76
CA GLN A 107 -2.25 -0.35 -8.06
C GLN A 107 -3.03 -0.67 -6.78
N LEU A 108 -3.73 0.32 -6.20
CA LEU A 108 -4.52 0.18 -4.97
C LEU A 108 -6.03 0.42 -5.20
N GLY A 109 -6.53 0.12 -6.41
CA GLY A 109 -7.93 0.31 -6.75
C GLY A 109 -8.86 -0.44 -5.79
N ASN A 110 -9.87 0.24 -5.25
CA ASN A 110 -10.81 -0.26 -4.24
C ASN A 110 -10.17 -0.79 -2.93
N ALA A 111 -8.90 -0.48 -2.65
CA ALA A 111 -8.25 -0.92 -1.42
C ALA A 111 -8.86 -0.24 -0.18
N ASN A 112 -8.90 -0.95 0.94
CA ASN A 112 -9.24 -0.36 2.23
C ASN A 112 -7.97 0.14 2.92
N LEU A 113 -7.80 1.46 2.92
CA LEU A 113 -6.66 2.22 3.46
C LEU A 113 -7.11 3.13 4.61
N SER A 114 -8.23 2.80 5.28
CA SER A 114 -8.75 3.64 6.35
C SER A 114 -7.92 3.52 7.62
N PHE A 115 -7.75 4.64 8.33
CA PHE A 115 -6.96 4.77 9.56
C PHE A 115 -5.46 4.44 9.44
N ILE A 116 -4.92 4.34 8.23
CA ILE A 116 -3.49 4.05 8.04
C ILE A 116 -2.61 5.27 8.28
N ASN A 117 -1.33 5.01 8.55
CA ASN A 117 -0.29 6.03 8.52
C ASN A 117 0.47 5.98 7.19
N LEU A 118 0.28 6.97 6.32
CA LEU A 118 1.02 7.20 5.06
C LEU A 118 1.93 8.43 5.14
N SER A 119 2.26 8.92 6.34
CA SER A 119 3.11 10.12 6.45
C SER A 119 4.44 9.93 5.72
N ARG A 120 4.88 10.96 4.97
CA ARG A 120 6.15 10.96 4.22
C ARG A 120 6.30 9.84 3.19
N SER A 121 5.20 9.29 2.70
CA SER A 121 5.20 8.27 1.65
C SER A 121 5.32 8.87 0.25
N ASP A 122 5.82 8.09 -0.71
CA ASP A 122 5.81 8.45 -2.14
C ASP A 122 4.75 7.63 -2.89
N LEU A 123 3.64 8.28 -3.26
CA LEU A 123 2.55 7.69 -4.05
C LEU A 123 2.55 8.19 -5.50
N ASN A 124 3.67 8.72 -5.99
CA ASN A 124 3.74 9.31 -7.33
C ASN A 124 3.24 8.35 -8.42
N GLY A 125 2.22 8.78 -9.16
CA GLY A 125 1.62 7.98 -10.23
C GLY A 125 0.85 6.73 -9.78
N ALA A 126 0.62 6.54 -8.47
CA ALA A 126 -0.17 5.43 -7.96
C ALA A 126 -1.65 5.53 -8.36
N ASN A 127 -2.32 4.39 -8.43
CA ASN A 127 -3.76 4.32 -8.71
C ASN A 127 -4.54 3.96 -7.45
N LEU A 128 -5.18 4.95 -6.83
CA LEU A 128 -6.04 4.80 -5.65
C LEU A 128 -7.52 5.04 -5.99
N SER A 129 -7.92 4.79 -7.24
CA SER A 129 -9.33 4.97 -7.63
C SER A 129 -10.26 4.12 -6.77
N GLN A 130 -11.34 4.75 -6.28
CA GLN A 130 -12.34 4.15 -5.38
C GLN A 130 -11.76 3.61 -4.06
N ALA A 131 -10.51 3.92 -3.69
CA ALA A 131 -9.93 3.48 -2.44
C ALA A 131 -10.55 4.21 -1.24
N ASN A 132 -10.58 3.55 -0.08
CA ASN A 132 -11.04 4.17 1.16
C ASN A 132 -9.85 4.65 1.98
N LEU A 133 -9.57 5.95 1.98
CA LEU A 133 -8.52 6.63 2.77
C LEU A 133 -9.12 7.41 3.96
N GLY A 134 -10.34 7.06 4.39
CA GLY A 134 -10.99 7.75 5.50
C GLY A 134 -10.13 7.74 6.76
N MET A 135 -9.96 8.91 7.40
CA MET A 135 -9.14 9.09 8.60
C MET A 135 -7.65 8.73 8.43
N ALA A 136 -7.15 8.55 7.20
CA ALA A 136 -5.74 8.24 6.96
C ALA A 136 -4.86 9.48 7.20
N ASN A 137 -3.62 9.24 7.64
CA ASN A 137 -2.62 10.29 7.75
C ASN A 137 -1.72 10.32 6.51
N LEU A 138 -1.87 11.31 5.62
CA LEU A 138 -1.02 11.45 4.43
C LEU A 138 0.00 12.61 4.56
N SER A 139 0.19 13.16 5.76
CA SER A 139 1.00 14.36 5.96
C SER A 139 2.40 14.25 5.34
N ASP A 140 2.84 15.30 4.66
CA ASP A 140 4.13 15.39 3.96
C ASP A 140 4.34 14.30 2.88
N GLY A 141 3.27 13.67 2.40
CA GLY A 141 3.31 12.67 1.33
C GLY A 141 3.36 13.27 -0.08
N ASN A 142 3.89 12.51 -1.02
CA ASN A 142 3.88 12.88 -2.44
C ASN A 142 2.74 12.18 -3.18
N LEU A 143 1.69 12.93 -3.54
CA LEU A 143 0.53 12.45 -4.31
C LEU A 143 0.55 12.99 -5.75
N SER A 144 1.70 13.48 -6.24
CA SER A 144 1.80 13.98 -7.61
C SER A 144 1.45 12.88 -8.62
N TYR A 145 0.61 13.20 -9.60
CA TYR A 145 0.13 12.30 -10.66
C TYR A 145 -0.70 11.11 -10.16
N THR A 146 -1.10 11.09 -8.89
CA THR A 146 -1.89 10.01 -8.31
C THR A 146 -3.35 10.07 -8.80
N ASN A 147 -3.91 8.91 -9.15
CA ASN A 147 -5.33 8.80 -9.48
C ASN A 147 -6.17 8.51 -8.22
N LEU A 148 -6.89 9.51 -7.72
CA LEU A 148 -7.79 9.42 -6.55
C LEU A 148 -9.26 9.48 -6.94
N ARG A 149 -9.59 9.15 -8.20
CA ARG A 149 -10.97 9.25 -8.69
C ARG A 149 -11.92 8.42 -7.82
N GLY A 150 -12.94 9.06 -7.26
CA GLY A 150 -13.94 8.40 -6.40
C GLY A 150 -13.42 7.95 -5.04
N ALA A 151 -12.17 8.27 -4.66
CA ALA A 151 -11.60 7.87 -3.39
C ALA A 151 -12.30 8.58 -2.22
N ASN A 152 -12.42 7.90 -1.08
CA ASN A 152 -12.90 8.51 0.16
C ASN A 152 -11.73 9.06 0.97
N LEU A 153 -11.67 10.38 1.16
CA LEU A 153 -10.64 11.10 1.91
C LEU A 153 -11.21 11.84 3.14
N ILE A 154 -12.44 11.52 3.56
CA ILE A 154 -13.08 12.18 4.71
C ILE A 154 -12.24 11.96 5.98
N GLY A 155 -11.93 13.05 6.69
CA GLY A 155 -11.10 13.04 7.89
C GLY A 155 -9.62 12.76 7.65
N ALA A 156 -9.16 12.65 6.39
CA ALA A 156 -7.76 12.44 6.10
C ALA A 156 -6.95 13.71 6.40
N ASN A 157 -5.76 13.53 6.99
CA ASN A 157 -4.78 14.60 7.17
C ASN A 157 -3.96 14.75 5.89
N LEU A 158 -4.07 15.92 5.27
CA LEU A 158 -3.49 16.27 3.97
C LEU A 158 -2.45 17.40 4.07
N SER A 159 -2.08 17.78 5.30
CA SER A 159 -1.04 18.80 5.53
C SER A 159 0.28 18.48 4.83
N GLY A 160 0.83 19.47 4.11
CA GLY A 160 2.13 19.34 3.45
C GLY A 160 2.17 18.38 2.24
N VAL A 161 1.03 17.86 1.78
CA VAL A 161 0.99 16.96 0.62
C VAL A 161 1.30 17.71 -0.69
N SER A 162 2.08 17.06 -1.57
CA SER A 162 2.24 17.49 -2.97
C SER A 162 1.12 16.91 -3.84
N TRP A 163 0.43 17.77 -4.60
CA TRP A 163 -0.76 17.42 -5.39
C TRP A 163 -0.58 17.58 -6.91
N GLU A 164 0.65 17.81 -7.40
CA GLU A 164 0.90 18.13 -8.80
C GLU A 164 0.21 17.12 -9.73
N ALA A 165 -0.75 17.60 -10.54
CA ALA A 165 -1.51 16.77 -11.48
C ALA A 165 -2.24 15.54 -10.88
N ALA A 166 -2.56 15.55 -9.59
CA ALA A 166 -3.39 14.51 -8.98
C ALA A 166 -4.85 14.59 -9.50
N ASN A 167 -5.48 13.44 -9.74
CA ASN A 167 -6.87 13.36 -10.19
C ASN A 167 -7.81 13.14 -9.01
N LEU A 168 -8.53 14.19 -8.59
CA LEU A 168 -9.50 14.17 -7.49
C LEU A 168 -10.96 14.10 -7.98
N THR A 169 -11.21 13.77 -9.25
CA THR A 169 -12.57 13.69 -9.80
C THR A 169 -13.45 12.75 -8.94
N ASP A 170 -14.64 13.20 -8.54
CA ASP A 170 -15.56 12.44 -7.69
C ASP A 170 -15.01 12.02 -6.30
N ALA A 171 -13.84 12.52 -5.87
CA ALA A 171 -13.29 12.19 -4.55
C ALA A 171 -14.13 12.81 -3.43
N HIS A 172 -14.31 12.09 -2.33
CA HIS A 172 -15.06 12.57 -1.18
C HIS A 172 -14.12 13.21 -0.15
N LEU A 173 -14.22 14.52 0.04
CA LEU A 173 -13.44 15.30 0.99
C LEU A 173 -14.38 16.06 1.93
N ASP A 174 -13.95 16.27 3.17
CA ASP A 174 -14.62 17.21 4.08
C ASP A 174 -14.01 18.63 3.97
N PRO A 175 -14.65 19.66 4.54
CA PRO A 175 -14.14 21.03 4.46
C PRO A 175 -12.73 21.23 5.04
N ALA A 176 -12.32 20.45 6.05
CA ALA A 176 -10.99 20.57 6.65
C ALA A 176 -9.93 20.05 5.67
N SER A 177 -10.14 18.86 5.11
CA SER A 177 -9.26 18.27 4.10
C SER A 177 -9.16 19.15 2.84
N ILE A 178 -10.25 19.81 2.43
CA ILE A 178 -10.24 20.77 1.30
C ILE A 178 -9.34 21.97 1.58
N ASN A 179 -9.38 22.53 2.79
CA ASN A 179 -8.57 23.69 3.13
C ASN A 179 -7.07 23.37 3.13
N GLU A 180 -6.71 22.17 3.58
CA GLU A 180 -5.33 21.67 3.53
C GLU A 180 -4.87 21.44 2.09
N ALA A 181 -5.72 20.85 1.24
CA ALA A 181 -5.43 20.66 -0.17
C ALA A 181 -5.31 21.99 -0.97
N ASN A 182 -6.11 22.99 -0.62
CA ASN A 182 -6.15 24.29 -1.30
C ASN A 182 -5.15 25.33 -0.75
N GLY A 183 -4.42 25.04 0.33
CA GLY A 183 -3.50 25.95 1.00
C GLY A 183 -2.26 26.36 0.18
N LEU A 184 -2.16 25.95 -1.08
CA LEU A 184 -1.05 26.22 -1.99
C LEU A 184 -1.52 27.10 -3.16
N GLY A 185 -1.22 28.40 -3.11
CA GLY A 185 -1.03 29.26 -4.30
C GLY A 185 -2.19 29.39 -5.29
N THR A 186 -2.77 30.59 -5.37
CA THR A 186 -3.82 31.03 -6.29
C THR A 186 -3.40 31.10 -7.78
N GLY A 187 -2.64 30.13 -8.29
CA GLY A 187 -2.15 30.10 -9.68
C GLY A 187 -2.59 28.88 -10.51
N GLU A 188 -3.02 27.80 -9.87
CA GLU A 188 -3.35 26.52 -10.54
C GLU A 188 -4.67 25.92 -10.02
N THR A 189 -5.66 26.77 -9.72
CA THR A 189 -6.99 26.37 -9.24
C THR A 189 -7.85 25.70 -10.31
N SER A 190 -7.32 24.68 -10.99
CA SER A 190 -8.07 23.69 -11.77
C SER A 190 -8.06 22.30 -11.12
N ALA A 191 -7.24 22.04 -10.09
CA ALA A 191 -7.12 20.71 -9.49
C ALA A 191 -8.34 20.30 -8.63
N VAL A 192 -9.11 21.28 -8.17
CA VAL A 192 -10.24 21.07 -7.26
C VAL A 192 -11.46 21.82 -7.83
N GLU A 193 -11.96 21.38 -8.98
CA GLU A 193 -13.39 21.60 -9.32
C GLU A 193 -14.23 20.76 -8.36
N VAL A 194 -14.29 21.19 -7.09
CA VAL A 194 -15.36 20.76 -6.19
C VAL A 194 -16.65 21.24 -6.84
N THR A 195 -17.32 20.31 -7.51
CA THR A 195 -18.53 20.61 -8.28
C THR A 195 -19.54 21.29 -7.36
N GLU A 196 -20.36 22.20 -7.89
CA GLU A 196 -21.37 22.91 -7.08
C GLU A 196 -22.34 21.97 -6.31
N ARG A 197 -22.37 20.68 -6.65
CA ARG A 197 -23.10 19.63 -5.92
C ARG A 197 -22.55 19.38 -4.51
N ASP A 198 -21.25 19.53 -4.29
CA ASP A 198 -20.62 19.27 -2.99
C ASP A 198 -20.86 20.42 -2.00
N ARG A 199 -20.92 21.67 -2.51
CA ARG A 199 -21.32 22.84 -1.70
C ARG A 199 -22.79 22.77 -1.25
N ALA A 200 -23.64 22.07 -1.99
CA ALA A 200 -25.07 21.96 -1.69
C ALA A 200 -25.38 20.90 -0.62
N ARG A 201 -24.43 20.03 -0.24
CA ARG A 201 -24.59 19.02 0.83
C ARG A 201 -24.24 19.51 2.23
N VAL A 202 -23.76 20.74 2.38
CA VAL A 202 -23.37 21.35 3.66
C VAL A 202 -24.30 22.52 4.03
N ARG A 203 -25.56 22.46 3.62
CA ARG A 203 -26.63 23.33 4.14
C ARG A 203 -27.66 22.52 4.90
#